data_AF-A0A4S8QJ56-F1
#
_entry.id   AF-A0A4S8QJ56-F1
#
_cell.length_a   1.000
_cell.length_b   1.000
_cell.length_c   1.000
_cell.angle_alpha   90.00
_cell.angle_beta   90.00
_cell.angle_gamma   90.00
#
_symmetry.space_group_name_H-M   'P 1'
#
loop_
_entity.id
_entity.type
_entity.pdbx_description
1 polymer ?
#
loop_
_entity_poly.entity_id
_entity_poly.type
_entity_poly.pdbx_seq_one_letter_code
_entity_poly.pdbx_strand_id
1 'polypeptide(L)'
;MNNYSPTAEIPVISPRRRRIIQAFETGTRLEFMMELYKMADEDLTGFNIAPFGNHKHPRKSCLSTMINDRDSGDLSMLKILMVLPDEIIKSLILNTIGSRYQLEPDFRDLFPQMDHSSGICLNTILSGHHPGKGLTGQEWAAVVSKITTYVAGQGIMITGNSTNAEIEAAREASSIDNAYGDRPTLDKKKFEPYRGHRYWMNHGQITQMFCRELRNRSNQTLDPSQTIRQIQSPCEIGLSHDMQVRVKNHQPDSGLRNTVKIWGLVLSCLSVANINFTVVSIPVLKVWDRSLIGKAEILITFLAGSSFDEGGFNASQPGANRNLEFPERLRNEEIDVFHDNETFLDNLREGEEHLSQNQNILNKLKKFDIDVESHKLYDAKDNLRELKDTRREQSKLIETSSNRVENFDDSKIQDIKDATHRIERRFQFADKLDDWLNKTNPREKPGT
;
A
#
# COMPACT_ATOMS: atom_id res chain seq x y z
N MET A 1 -5.52 13.63 3.44
CA MET A 1 -4.33 13.53 4.30
C MET A 1 -3.51 12.36 3.83
N ASN A 2 -2.17 12.45 3.81
CA ASN A 2 -1.30 11.37 3.31
C ASN A 2 -1.10 10.36 4.46
N ASN A 3 -1.96 9.34 4.55
CA ASN A 3 -2.03 8.42 5.71
C ASN A 3 -0.75 7.60 5.95
N TYR A 4 0.23 7.65 5.05
CA TYR A 4 1.49 6.92 5.12
C TYR A 4 2.71 7.81 4.93
N SER A 5 2.78 8.90 5.70
CA SER A 5 4.01 9.69 5.81
C SER A 5 5.07 8.90 6.60
N PRO A 6 6.36 8.90 6.18
CA PRO A 6 7.43 8.28 6.94
C PRO A 6 7.50 8.84 8.37
N THR A 7 7.83 7.98 9.33
CA THR A 7 8.09 8.34 10.73
C THR A 7 9.47 7.85 11.14
N ALA A 8 9.96 8.27 12.31
CA ALA A 8 11.21 7.74 12.84
C ALA A 8 11.16 6.21 13.06
N GLU A 9 9.98 5.66 13.43
CA GLU A 9 9.81 4.21 13.64
C GLU A 9 9.62 3.42 12.34
N ILE A 10 9.08 4.05 11.29
CA ILE A 10 8.89 3.49 9.94
C ILE A 10 9.46 4.49 8.90
N PRO A 11 10.79 4.58 8.76
CA PRO A 11 11.42 5.64 7.99
C PRO A 11 11.40 5.41 6.47
N VAL A 12 11.19 4.17 6.00
CA VAL A 12 11.26 3.82 4.58
C VAL A 12 9.88 3.50 4.03
N ILE A 13 9.22 4.55 3.52
CA ILE A 13 7.95 4.47 2.79
C ILE A 13 8.11 5.16 1.43
N SER A 14 8.45 4.37 0.41
CA SER A 14 8.62 4.86 -0.97
C SER A 14 7.27 5.20 -1.61
N PRO A 15 7.23 6.03 -2.68
CA PRO A 15 6.01 6.27 -3.45
C PRO A 15 5.35 4.97 -3.92
N ARG A 16 6.18 4.00 -4.34
CA ARG A 16 5.74 2.65 -4.74
C ARG A 16 5.05 1.91 -3.59
N ARG A 17 5.64 1.86 -2.40
CA ARG A 17 5.00 1.24 -1.21
C ARG A 17 3.70 1.94 -0.82
N ARG A 18 3.64 3.28 -0.89
CA ARG A 18 2.39 4.04 -0.66
C ARG A 18 1.29 3.65 -1.62
N ARG A 19 1.63 3.45 -2.90
CA ARG A 19 0.67 2.99 -3.90
C ARG A 19 0.18 1.58 -3.59
N ILE A 20 1.08 0.67 -3.20
CA ILE A 20 0.72 -0.71 -2.82
C ILE A 20 -0.24 -0.71 -1.63
N ILE A 21 0.08 0.00 -0.55
CA ILE A 21 -0.80 0.02 0.64
C ILE A 21 -2.12 0.73 0.36
N GLN A 22 -2.12 1.80 -0.43
CA GLN A 22 -3.36 2.47 -0.82
C GLN A 22 -4.23 1.55 -1.65
N ALA A 23 -3.67 0.86 -2.65
CA ALA A 23 -4.40 -0.09 -3.48
C ALA A 23 -4.97 -1.24 -2.65
N PHE A 24 -4.24 -1.69 -1.62
CA PHE A 24 -4.70 -2.69 -0.69
C PHE A 24 -5.88 -2.20 0.18
N GLU A 25 -5.84 -0.96 0.67
CA GLU A 25 -6.88 -0.43 1.56
C GLU A 25 -8.14 0.06 0.85
N THR A 26 -8.07 0.36 -0.45
CA THR A 26 -9.20 0.96 -1.18
C THR A 26 -9.97 0.00 -2.07
N GLY A 27 -9.51 -1.25 -2.21
CA GLY A 27 -10.07 -2.19 -3.17
C GLY A 27 -10.11 -3.62 -2.65
N THR A 28 -10.87 -4.44 -3.36
CA THR A 28 -10.95 -5.89 -3.13
C THR A 28 -9.60 -6.57 -3.42
N ARG A 29 -9.42 -7.81 -2.97
CA ARG A 29 -8.22 -8.62 -3.28
C ARG A 29 -7.93 -8.71 -4.78
N LEU A 30 -8.97 -8.81 -5.60
CA LEU A 30 -8.85 -8.83 -7.05
C LEU A 30 -8.30 -7.51 -7.58
N GLU A 31 -8.90 -6.38 -7.19
CA GLU A 31 -8.46 -5.05 -7.63
C GLU A 31 -7.03 -4.75 -7.17
N PHE A 32 -6.72 -5.11 -5.94
CA PHE A 32 -5.37 -4.97 -5.41
C PHE A 32 -4.36 -5.79 -6.22
N MET A 33 -4.67 -7.06 -6.54
CA MET A 33 -3.79 -7.88 -7.38
C MET A 33 -3.63 -7.32 -8.80
N MET A 34 -4.72 -6.81 -9.39
CA MET A 34 -4.67 -6.14 -10.69
C MET A 34 -3.76 -4.91 -10.68
N GLU A 35 -3.77 -4.14 -9.59
CA GLU A 35 -2.87 -3.02 -9.42
C GLU A 35 -1.41 -3.46 -9.26
N LEU A 36 -1.13 -4.59 -8.58
CA LEU A 36 0.21 -5.17 -8.52
C LEU A 36 0.71 -5.60 -9.91
N TYR A 37 -0.14 -6.23 -10.73
CA TYR A 37 0.22 -6.58 -12.11
C TYR A 37 0.50 -5.34 -12.95
N LYS A 38 -0.32 -4.29 -12.82
CA LYS A 38 -0.10 -3.02 -13.50
C LYS A 38 1.24 -2.39 -13.09
N MET A 39 1.56 -2.39 -11.80
CA MET A 39 2.86 -1.92 -11.34
C MET A 39 4.01 -2.76 -11.91
N ALA A 40 3.86 -4.08 -12.01
CA ALA A 40 4.88 -4.93 -12.61
C ALA A 40 5.13 -4.61 -14.09
N ASP A 41 4.07 -4.27 -14.84
CA ASP A 41 4.13 -3.82 -16.23
C ASP A 41 4.80 -2.44 -16.37
N GLU A 42 4.43 -1.48 -15.52
CA GLU A 42 5.06 -0.16 -15.46
C GLU A 42 6.54 -0.24 -15.11
N ASP A 43 6.91 -1.07 -14.13
CA ASP A 43 8.30 -1.29 -13.76
C ASP A 43 9.05 -1.91 -14.95
N LEU A 44 8.49 -2.95 -15.59
CA LEU A 44 9.09 -3.61 -16.75
C LEU A 44 9.28 -2.67 -17.96
N THR A 45 8.32 -1.79 -18.23
CA THR A 45 8.38 -0.80 -19.32
C THR A 45 9.33 0.35 -19.00
N GLY A 46 9.34 0.84 -17.76
CA GLY A 46 10.30 1.83 -17.28
C GLY A 46 11.75 1.36 -17.40
N PHE A 47 12.01 0.06 -17.18
CA PHE A 47 13.33 -0.54 -17.41
C PHE A 47 13.78 -0.49 -18.88
N ASN A 48 12.86 -0.47 -19.84
CA ASN A 48 13.22 -0.39 -21.26
C ASN A 48 13.61 1.04 -21.71
N ILE A 49 13.38 2.06 -20.86
CA ILE A 49 13.60 3.48 -21.19
C ILE A 49 14.85 4.05 -20.49
N ALA A 50 15.33 3.43 -19.40
CA ALA A 50 16.44 3.97 -18.62
C ALA A 50 17.82 3.71 -19.27
N PRO A 51 18.76 4.69 -19.26
CA PRO A 51 20.06 4.61 -19.93
C PRO A 51 21.11 3.79 -19.16
N PHE A 52 20.68 2.84 -18.33
CA PHE A 52 21.58 1.98 -17.58
C PHE A 52 21.96 0.80 -18.47
N GLY A 53 23.05 0.96 -19.22
CA GLY A 53 23.48 0.04 -20.27
C GLY A 53 23.60 -1.43 -19.84
N ASN A 54 23.32 -2.35 -20.76
CA ASN A 54 23.64 -3.79 -20.88
C ASN A 54 23.74 -4.72 -19.64
N HIS A 55 23.49 -4.27 -18.43
CA HIS A 55 23.47 -5.12 -17.26
C HIS A 55 22.13 -5.87 -17.24
N LYS A 56 22.20 -7.21 -17.24
CA LYS A 56 21.04 -8.08 -17.01
C LYS A 56 20.45 -7.74 -15.65
N HIS A 57 19.43 -6.88 -15.62
CA HIS A 57 18.80 -6.47 -14.37
C HIS A 57 18.03 -7.66 -13.76
N PRO A 58 18.27 -7.97 -12.49
CA PRO A 58 17.82 -9.21 -11.84
C PRO A 58 16.31 -9.32 -11.64
N ARG A 59 15.51 -8.34 -12.05
CA ARG A 59 14.04 -8.34 -11.88
C ARG A 59 13.24 -8.72 -13.13
N LYS A 60 13.86 -8.71 -14.31
CA LYS A 60 13.10 -8.84 -15.57
C LYS A 60 12.23 -10.10 -15.61
N SER A 61 12.77 -11.25 -15.23
CA SER A 61 12.01 -12.51 -15.31
C SER A 61 10.89 -12.64 -14.25
N CYS A 62 10.98 -11.95 -13.10
CA CYS A 62 9.98 -12.04 -12.04
C CYS A 62 8.79 -11.14 -12.38
N LEU A 63 9.05 -9.94 -12.89
CA LEU A 63 8.02 -9.05 -13.45
C LEU A 63 7.32 -9.70 -14.65
N SER A 64 8.07 -10.31 -15.58
CA SER A 64 7.47 -11.08 -16.67
C SER A 64 6.63 -12.26 -16.17
N THR A 65 7.02 -12.91 -15.07
CA THR A 65 6.23 -14.00 -14.49
C THR A 65 4.90 -13.48 -13.91
N MET A 66 4.90 -12.32 -13.25
CA MET A 66 3.66 -11.67 -12.80
C MET A 66 2.74 -11.33 -13.97
N ILE A 67 3.30 -10.74 -15.04
CA ILE A 67 2.54 -10.39 -16.24
C ILE A 67 1.96 -11.63 -16.93
N ASN A 68 2.75 -12.70 -17.07
CA ASN A 68 2.29 -13.97 -17.64
C ASN A 68 1.20 -14.63 -16.79
N ASP A 69 1.26 -14.49 -15.46
CA ASP A 69 0.22 -15.00 -14.55
C ASP A 69 -1.13 -14.30 -14.79
N ARG A 70 -1.12 -12.98 -15.04
CA ARG A 70 -2.28 -12.21 -15.49
C ARG A 70 -2.76 -12.65 -16.88
N ASP A 71 -1.87 -12.66 -17.86
CA ASP A 71 -2.22 -12.82 -19.28
C ASP A 71 -2.65 -14.25 -19.62
N SER A 72 -2.16 -15.25 -18.88
CA SER A 72 -2.61 -16.65 -19.01
C SER A 72 -4.00 -16.90 -18.40
N GLY A 73 -4.48 -16.00 -17.53
CA GLY A 73 -5.73 -16.17 -16.79
C GLY A 73 -5.68 -17.21 -15.66
N ASP A 74 -4.52 -17.82 -15.39
CA ASP A 74 -4.36 -18.75 -14.26
C ASP A 74 -4.52 -18.04 -12.90
N LEU A 75 -4.07 -16.78 -12.83
CA LEU A 75 -4.19 -15.91 -11.66
C LEU A 75 -3.70 -16.60 -10.37
N SER A 76 -2.62 -17.37 -10.47
CA SER A 76 -2.10 -18.13 -9.33
C SER A 76 -1.62 -17.22 -8.21
N MET A 77 -1.09 -16.04 -8.52
CA MET A 77 -0.72 -15.05 -7.49
C MET A 77 -1.95 -14.49 -6.76
N LEU A 78 -3.08 -14.34 -7.45
CA LEU A 78 -4.35 -14.00 -6.81
C LEU A 78 -4.85 -15.14 -5.90
N LYS A 79 -4.61 -16.41 -6.22
CA LYS A 79 -4.94 -17.51 -5.31
C LYS A 79 -4.11 -17.44 -4.02
N ILE A 80 -2.83 -17.06 -4.13
CA ILE A 80 -1.90 -16.91 -3.01
C ILE A 80 -2.25 -15.71 -2.11
N LEU A 81 -2.22 -14.49 -2.66
CA LEU A 81 -3.44 -13.67 -2.60
C LEU A 81 -4.42 -13.81 -1.44
N MET A 82 -5.44 -14.59 -1.75
CA MET A 82 -6.69 -14.78 -1.03
C MET A 82 -6.52 -15.59 0.26
N VAL A 83 -5.46 -16.39 0.39
CA VAL A 83 -5.23 -17.20 1.60
C VAL A 83 -4.47 -16.44 2.69
N LEU A 84 -3.97 -15.23 2.39
CA LEU A 84 -3.20 -14.42 3.33
C LEU A 84 -4.12 -13.45 4.09
N PRO A 85 -4.09 -13.46 5.43
CA PRO A 85 -4.73 -12.45 6.27
C PRO A 85 -4.26 -11.03 5.95
N ASP A 86 -5.21 -10.10 6.00
CA ASP A 86 -4.97 -8.67 5.75
C ASP A 86 -3.87 -8.07 6.62
N GLU A 87 -3.86 -8.47 7.89
CA GLU A 87 -2.84 -8.09 8.86
C GLU A 87 -1.43 -8.50 8.41
N ILE A 88 -1.28 -9.71 7.84
CA ILE A 88 0.00 -10.18 7.31
C ILE A 88 0.41 -9.33 6.11
N ILE A 89 -0.50 -9.08 5.18
CA ILE A 89 -0.21 -8.32 3.95
C ILE A 89 0.18 -6.89 4.28
N LYS A 90 -0.57 -6.21 5.15
CA LYS A 90 -0.23 -4.86 5.60
C LYS A 90 1.15 -4.81 6.27
N SER A 91 1.45 -5.80 7.10
CA SER A 91 2.72 -5.89 7.82
C SER A 91 3.92 -6.22 6.91
N LEU A 92 3.69 -6.99 5.83
CA LEU A 92 4.68 -7.21 4.77
C LEU A 92 4.99 -5.89 4.06
N ILE A 93 3.96 -5.17 3.58
CA ILE A 93 4.13 -3.90 2.83
C ILE A 93 4.85 -2.84 3.67
N LEU A 94 4.54 -2.78 4.96
CA LEU A 94 5.15 -1.82 5.89
C LEU A 94 6.49 -2.30 6.44
N ASN A 95 6.89 -3.55 6.21
CA ASN A 95 8.06 -4.21 6.80
C ASN A 95 8.06 -4.20 8.34
N THR A 96 6.88 -4.28 8.96
CA THR A 96 6.69 -4.33 10.42
C THR A 96 6.40 -5.75 10.94
N ILE A 97 6.30 -6.73 10.04
CA ILE A 97 5.96 -8.12 10.34
C ILE A 97 6.81 -8.76 11.45
N GLY A 98 8.13 -8.51 11.48
CA GLY A 98 9.00 -9.03 12.54
C GLY A 98 8.64 -8.49 13.93
N SER A 99 8.37 -7.18 14.00
CA SER A 99 7.99 -6.49 15.24
C SER A 99 6.70 -7.07 15.81
N ARG A 100 5.66 -7.14 14.97
CA ARG A 100 4.35 -7.67 15.34
C ARG A 100 4.43 -9.14 15.70
N TYR A 101 5.11 -9.96 14.90
CA TYR A 101 5.28 -11.40 15.17
C TYR A 101 5.92 -11.67 16.53
N GLN A 102 6.83 -10.81 17.00
CA GLN A 102 7.45 -10.95 18.31
C GLN A 102 6.55 -10.48 19.46
N LEU A 103 5.77 -9.41 19.26
CA LEU A 103 5.03 -8.71 20.31
C LEU A 103 3.55 -9.11 20.44
N GLU A 104 2.92 -9.55 19.36
CA GLU A 104 1.47 -9.79 19.26
C GLU A 104 1.21 -11.30 19.09
N PRO A 105 0.77 -12.01 20.15
CA PRO A 105 0.43 -13.43 20.06
C PRO A 105 -0.65 -13.72 19.01
N ASP A 106 -1.74 -12.95 19.01
CA ASP A 106 -2.85 -13.13 18.06
C ASP A 106 -2.39 -12.95 16.61
N PHE A 107 -1.43 -12.05 16.36
CA PHE A 107 -0.83 -11.89 15.04
C PHE A 107 0.06 -13.08 14.66
N ARG A 108 0.78 -13.67 15.63
CA ARG A 108 1.60 -14.86 15.42
C ARG A 108 0.75 -16.08 15.06
N ASP A 109 -0.45 -16.19 15.63
CA ASP A 109 -1.38 -17.29 15.38
C ASP A 109 -1.95 -17.29 13.95
N LEU A 110 -1.81 -16.17 13.22
CA LEU A 110 -2.15 -16.08 11.79
C LEU A 110 -1.18 -16.82 10.87
N PHE A 111 -0.02 -17.25 11.36
CA PHE A 111 1.03 -17.89 10.56
C PHE A 111 0.96 -19.42 10.68
N PRO A 112 1.27 -20.17 9.61
CA PRO A 112 1.43 -21.61 9.71
C PRO A 112 2.53 -22.00 10.70
N GLN A 113 2.51 -23.25 11.17
CA GLN A 113 3.61 -23.76 11.97
C GLN A 113 4.88 -23.92 11.13
N MET A 114 6.04 -23.66 11.78
CA MET A 114 7.34 -23.91 11.18
C MET A 114 7.67 -25.41 11.22
N ASP A 115 7.53 -26.09 10.08
CA ASP A 115 7.73 -27.53 9.94
C ASP A 115 8.53 -27.89 8.67
N HIS A 116 8.55 -29.18 8.33
CA HIS A 116 9.26 -29.72 7.17
C HIS A 116 8.48 -29.54 5.85
N SER A 117 7.40 -28.75 5.82
CA SER A 117 6.65 -28.49 4.60
C SER A 117 7.37 -27.52 3.66
N SER A 118 6.93 -27.54 2.40
CA SER A 118 7.34 -26.56 1.40
C SER A 118 6.60 -25.24 1.59
N GLY A 119 7.31 -24.12 1.47
CA GLY A 119 6.70 -22.82 1.69
C GLY A 119 7.64 -21.63 1.53
N ILE A 120 7.13 -20.47 1.91
CA ILE A 120 7.83 -19.19 1.92
C ILE A 120 8.18 -18.83 3.35
N CYS A 121 9.47 -18.60 3.59
CA CYS A 121 9.99 -18.08 4.84
C CYS A 121 10.40 -16.62 4.68
N LEU A 122 10.26 -15.86 5.76
CA LEU A 122 10.79 -14.52 5.90
C LEU A 122 11.81 -14.50 7.04
N ASN A 123 12.98 -13.92 6.79
CA ASN A 123 13.99 -13.65 7.80
C ASN A 123 14.15 -12.14 7.98
N THR A 124 14.18 -11.68 9.22
CA THR A 124 14.40 -10.27 9.56
C THR A 124 15.20 -10.13 10.85
N ILE A 125 15.70 -8.92 11.09
CA ILE A 125 16.65 -8.62 12.17
C ILE A 125 15.98 -7.64 13.12
N LEU A 126 15.99 -7.97 14.41
CA LEU A 126 15.52 -7.10 15.50
C LEU A 126 16.64 -6.90 16.52
N SER A 127 16.46 -5.94 17.42
CA SER A 127 17.36 -5.66 18.52
C SER A 127 17.30 -6.78 19.55
N GLY A 128 18.47 -7.29 19.97
CA GLY A 128 18.52 -8.28 21.05
C GLY A 128 18.28 -7.69 22.44
N HIS A 129 18.26 -6.36 22.57
CA HIS A 129 17.99 -5.67 23.85
C HIS A 129 16.57 -5.12 23.97
N HIS A 130 15.88 -4.91 22.85
CA HIS A 130 14.55 -4.29 22.81
C HIS A 130 13.59 -5.17 22.00
N PRO A 131 12.81 -6.04 22.66
CA PRO A 131 11.89 -6.94 21.99
C PRO A 131 10.95 -6.19 21.03
N GLY A 132 10.79 -6.75 19.83
CA GLY A 132 9.95 -6.20 18.77
C GLY A 132 10.47 -4.92 18.12
N LYS A 133 11.60 -4.39 18.54
CA LYS A 133 12.20 -3.20 17.96
C LYS A 133 13.40 -3.58 17.08
N GLY A 134 13.51 -2.95 15.92
CA GLY A 134 14.65 -3.01 15.03
C GLY A 134 15.81 -2.13 15.46
N LEU A 135 16.69 -1.85 14.50
CA LEU A 135 17.86 -1.01 14.70
C LEU A 135 17.50 0.48 14.72
N THR A 136 18.33 1.29 15.35
CA THR A 136 18.25 2.76 15.28
C THR A 136 18.89 3.27 13.99
N GLY A 137 18.67 4.55 13.67
CA GLY A 137 19.36 5.20 12.56
C GLY A 137 20.89 5.17 12.71
N GLN A 138 21.40 5.33 13.94
CA GLN A 138 22.83 5.27 14.24
C GLN A 138 23.41 3.87 13.99
N GLU A 139 22.71 2.82 14.41
CA GLU A 139 23.14 1.43 14.19
C GLU A 139 23.13 1.07 12.70
N TRP A 140 22.11 1.49 11.94
CA TRP A 140 22.10 1.33 10.48
C TRP A 140 23.28 2.04 9.81
N ALA A 141 23.63 3.25 10.26
CA ALA A 141 24.78 3.98 9.74
C ALA A 141 26.10 3.23 10.01
N ALA A 142 26.24 2.63 11.20
CA ALA A 142 27.39 1.79 11.54
C ALA A 142 27.46 0.55 10.64
N VAL A 143 26.35 -0.14 10.40
CA VAL A 143 26.29 -1.30 9.47
C VAL A 143 26.68 -0.88 8.06
N VAL A 144 26.16 0.24 7.55
CA VAL A 144 26.53 0.74 6.21
C VAL A 144 28.02 1.09 6.14
N SER A 145 28.58 1.66 7.20
CA SER A 145 30.02 1.91 7.28
C SER A 145 30.82 0.60 7.18
N LYS A 146 30.44 -0.43 7.94
CA LYS A 146 31.08 -1.76 7.86
C LYS A 146 30.98 -2.39 6.47
N ILE A 147 29.82 -2.32 5.81
CA ILE A 147 29.65 -2.82 4.44
C ILE A 147 30.54 -2.04 3.46
N THR A 148 30.65 -0.72 3.63
CA THR A 148 31.49 0.12 2.75
C THR A 148 32.97 -0.24 2.89
N THR A 149 33.46 -0.37 4.13
CA THR A 149 34.83 -0.79 4.42
C THR A 149 35.10 -2.21 3.92
N TYR A 150 34.17 -3.14 4.16
CA TYR A 150 34.24 -4.51 3.65
C TYR A 150 34.44 -4.53 2.14
N VAL A 151 33.64 -3.75 1.40
CA VAL A 151 33.72 -3.71 -0.08
C VAL A 151 35.02 -3.08 -0.56
N ALA A 152 35.59 -2.13 0.19
CA ALA A 152 36.90 -1.57 -0.10
C ALA A 152 38.04 -2.57 0.20
N GLY A 153 37.90 -3.38 1.24
CA GLY A 153 38.93 -4.33 1.70
C GLY A 153 38.90 -5.70 1.03
N GLN A 154 37.74 -6.14 0.52
CA GLN A 154 37.60 -7.47 -0.06
C GLN A 154 38.54 -7.64 -1.27
N GLY A 155 39.37 -8.68 -1.24
CA GLY A 155 40.31 -8.99 -2.31
C GLY A 155 41.63 -8.19 -2.31
N ILE A 156 41.84 -7.29 -1.35
CA ILE A 156 43.13 -6.60 -1.20
C ILE A 156 44.19 -7.54 -0.61
N MET A 157 45.26 -7.77 -1.36
CA MET A 157 46.47 -8.43 -0.86
C MET A 157 47.37 -7.43 -0.13
N ILE A 158 47.55 -7.62 1.17
CA ILE A 158 48.48 -6.79 1.96
C ILE A 158 49.92 -7.12 1.53
N THR A 159 50.62 -6.10 1.04
CA THR A 159 52.04 -6.16 0.67
C THR A 159 52.82 -5.08 1.44
N GLY A 160 54.16 -5.07 1.30
CA GLY A 160 54.99 -4.00 1.91
C GLY A 160 54.69 -2.59 1.37
N ASN A 161 53.96 -2.47 0.26
CA ASN A 161 53.57 -1.19 -0.35
C ASN A 161 52.13 -0.78 -0.04
N SER A 162 51.37 -1.61 0.69
CA SER A 162 49.98 -1.30 1.02
C SER A 162 49.90 -0.10 1.96
N THR A 163 48.96 0.79 1.67
CA THR A 163 48.64 1.93 2.54
C THR A 163 48.00 1.46 3.84
N ASN A 164 48.06 2.29 4.89
CA ASN A 164 47.38 1.99 6.15
C ASN A 164 45.86 1.78 5.96
N ALA A 165 45.23 2.54 5.06
CA ALA A 165 43.81 2.41 4.76
C ALA A 165 43.47 1.04 4.13
N GLU A 166 44.29 0.56 3.19
CA GLU A 166 44.12 -0.76 2.58
C GLU A 166 44.31 -1.90 3.60
N ILE A 167 45.29 -1.75 4.50
CA ILE A 167 45.55 -2.71 5.58
C ILE A 167 44.36 -2.78 6.54
N GLU A 168 43.85 -1.64 6.99
CA GLU A 168 42.68 -1.54 7.86
C GLU A 168 41.44 -2.15 7.21
N ALA A 169 41.15 -1.79 5.96
CA ALA A 169 40.00 -2.31 5.22
C ALA A 169 40.09 -3.82 5.01
N ALA A 170 41.26 -4.35 4.64
CA ALA A 170 41.47 -5.79 4.47
C ALA A 170 41.32 -6.56 5.80
N ARG A 171 41.80 -6.01 6.92
CA ARG A 171 41.60 -6.58 8.26
C ARG A 171 40.14 -6.60 8.66
N GLU A 172 39.41 -5.50 8.44
CA GLU A 172 37.99 -5.42 8.73
C GLU A 172 37.18 -6.40 7.86
N ALA A 173 37.46 -6.47 6.56
CA ALA A 173 36.84 -7.45 5.67
C ALA A 173 37.08 -8.89 6.15
N SER A 174 38.31 -9.21 6.55
CA SER A 174 38.64 -10.51 7.14
C SER A 174 37.89 -10.77 8.44
N SER A 175 37.72 -9.76 9.31
CA SER A 175 36.94 -9.91 10.54
C SER A 175 35.48 -10.22 10.25
N ILE A 176 34.90 -9.62 9.21
CA ILE A 176 33.50 -9.85 8.78
C ILE A 176 33.35 -11.25 8.19
N ASP A 177 34.25 -11.66 7.28
CA ASP A 177 34.25 -13.00 6.69
C ASP A 177 34.37 -14.14 7.74
N ASN A 178 34.96 -13.84 8.89
CA ASN A 178 35.20 -14.77 9.99
C ASN A 178 34.29 -14.54 11.22
N ALA A 179 33.21 -13.75 11.09
CA ALA A 179 32.33 -13.43 12.23
C ALA A 179 31.61 -14.69 12.77
N TYR A 180 31.18 -15.59 11.88
CA TYR A 180 30.43 -16.82 12.22
C TYR A 180 31.08 -18.11 11.72
N GLY A 181 32.30 -18.04 11.18
CA GLY A 181 33.05 -19.22 10.73
C GLY A 181 34.08 -19.69 11.76
N ASP A 182 34.47 -20.97 11.68
CA ASP A 182 35.66 -21.46 12.38
C ASP A 182 36.87 -20.72 11.84
N ARG A 183 37.54 -19.93 12.69
CA ARG A 183 38.84 -19.34 12.33
C ARG A 183 39.82 -20.50 12.16
N PRO A 184 40.33 -20.79 10.95
CA PRO A 184 41.42 -21.74 10.85
C PRO A 184 42.59 -21.21 11.69
N THR A 185 43.31 -22.12 12.35
CA THR A 185 44.56 -21.79 13.04
C THR A 185 45.46 -21.03 12.06
N LEU A 186 45.80 -19.78 12.41
CA LEU A 186 46.68 -18.90 11.65
C LEU A 186 47.99 -19.63 11.35
N ASP A 187 48.13 -20.20 10.15
CA ASP A 187 49.44 -20.65 9.69
C ASP A 187 50.25 -19.40 9.32
N LYS A 188 51.10 -18.98 10.25
CA LYS A 188 51.92 -17.76 10.16
C LYS A 188 52.81 -17.70 8.92
N LYS A 189 52.98 -18.80 8.18
CA LYS A 189 53.91 -18.91 7.04
C LYS A 189 53.29 -18.54 5.68
N LYS A 190 51.98 -18.30 5.58
CA LYS A 190 51.38 -17.73 4.36
C LYS A 190 50.41 -16.62 4.75
N PHE A 191 50.65 -15.44 4.19
CA PHE A 191 49.81 -14.25 4.24
C PHE A 191 48.44 -14.52 3.60
N GLU A 192 47.60 -15.35 4.23
CA GLU A 192 46.22 -15.62 3.80
C GLU A 192 45.23 -14.95 4.76
N PRO A 193 44.91 -13.65 4.59
CA PRO A 193 43.71 -13.05 5.19
C PRO A 193 42.39 -13.62 4.63
N TYR A 194 42.41 -14.77 3.94
CA TYR A 194 41.41 -15.18 2.94
C TYR A 194 40.54 -16.40 3.26
N ARG A 195 40.57 -16.92 4.49
CA ARG A 195 39.85 -18.17 4.84
C ARG A 195 38.51 -17.98 5.56
N GLY A 196 37.75 -16.95 5.20
CA GLY A 196 36.38 -16.77 5.70
C GLY A 196 35.33 -16.78 4.59
N HIS A 197 34.06 -16.64 4.97
CA HIS A 197 32.93 -16.72 4.05
C HIS A 197 32.78 -15.43 3.24
N ARG A 198 33.11 -15.47 1.94
CA ARG A 198 32.92 -14.31 1.06
C ARG A 198 31.44 -14.08 0.79
N TYR A 199 30.85 -13.19 1.57
CA TYR A 199 29.42 -12.89 1.49
C TYR A 199 29.07 -11.98 0.31
N TRP A 200 29.95 -11.06 -0.09
CA TRP A 200 29.68 -10.17 -1.22
C TRP A 200 30.57 -10.49 -2.41
N MET A 201 29.98 -10.60 -3.59
CA MET A 201 30.70 -10.82 -4.86
C MET A 201 30.35 -9.76 -5.91
N ASN A 202 29.48 -8.80 -5.56
CA ASN A 202 29.08 -7.73 -6.45
C ASN A 202 30.02 -6.52 -6.27
N HIS A 203 30.24 -5.74 -7.32
CA HIS A 203 31.08 -4.54 -7.25
C HIS A 203 30.41 -3.36 -7.96
N GLY A 204 30.87 -2.14 -7.66
CA GLY A 204 30.39 -0.93 -8.33
C GLY A 204 28.97 -0.51 -7.94
N GLN A 205 28.13 -0.25 -8.94
CA GLN A 205 26.82 0.39 -8.78
C GLN A 205 25.84 -0.41 -7.91
N ILE A 206 25.91 -1.75 -7.94
CA ILE A 206 25.03 -2.63 -7.14
C ILE A 206 25.25 -2.40 -5.64
N THR A 207 26.51 -2.34 -5.20
CA THR A 207 26.85 -2.03 -3.81
C THR A 207 26.40 -0.62 -3.44
N GLN A 208 26.65 0.36 -4.30
CA GLN A 208 26.28 1.75 -4.02
C GLN A 208 24.76 1.90 -3.85
N MET A 209 23.98 1.20 -4.67
CA MET A 209 22.53 1.16 -4.56
C MET A 209 22.08 0.52 -3.25
N PHE A 210 22.60 -0.65 -2.89
CA PHE A 210 22.26 -1.30 -1.63
C PHE A 210 22.58 -0.42 -0.41
N CYS A 211 23.80 0.14 -0.35
CA CYS A 211 24.19 1.05 0.73
C CYS A 211 23.32 2.31 0.76
N ARG A 212 22.92 2.85 -0.39
CA ARG A 212 22.00 4.00 -0.46
C ARG A 212 20.65 3.65 0.16
N GLU A 213 20.06 2.52 -0.21
CA GLU A 213 18.76 2.13 0.34
C GLU A 213 18.82 1.87 1.86
N LEU A 214 19.91 1.31 2.37
CA LEU A 214 20.10 1.17 3.82
C LEU A 214 20.28 2.53 4.53
N ARG A 215 20.98 3.50 3.92
CA ARG A 215 21.14 4.85 4.49
C ARG A 215 19.83 5.60 4.64
N ASN A 216 18.81 5.29 3.84
CA ASN A 216 17.48 5.88 3.98
C ASN A 216 16.84 5.57 5.36
N ARG A 217 17.35 4.55 6.07
CA ARG A 217 16.96 4.23 7.45
C ARG A 217 17.62 5.13 8.51
N SER A 218 18.64 5.88 8.15
CA SER A 218 19.36 6.82 9.01
C SER A 218 18.97 8.27 8.69
N ASN A 219 17.67 8.53 8.54
CA ASN A 219 17.15 9.82 8.10
C ASN A 219 17.12 10.84 9.26
N GLN A 220 18.05 11.80 9.24
CA GLN A 220 18.17 12.84 10.27
C GLN A 220 17.01 13.83 10.31
N THR A 221 16.27 13.98 9.21
CA THR A 221 15.07 14.83 9.19
C THR A 221 13.93 14.21 10.00
N LEU A 222 13.83 12.87 10.00
CA LEU A 222 12.81 12.14 10.75
C LEU A 222 13.23 11.88 12.21
N ASP A 223 14.52 11.61 12.43
CA ASP A 223 15.11 11.40 13.75
C ASP A 223 16.46 12.12 13.87
N PRO A 224 16.48 13.39 14.30
CA PRO A 224 17.73 14.14 14.47
C PRO A 224 18.72 13.49 15.45
N SER A 225 18.21 12.73 16.43
CA SER A 225 19.04 12.05 17.43
C SER A 225 19.68 10.76 16.90
N GLN A 226 19.08 10.14 15.88
CA GLN A 226 19.43 8.82 15.36
C GLN A 226 19.31 7.69 16.41
N THR A 227 18.59 7.92 17.51
CA THR A 227 18.44 6.98 18.63
C THR A 227 17.07 6.30 18.67
N ILE A 228 16.10 6.73 17.85
CA ILE A 228 14.77 6.12 17.83
C ILE A 228 14.89 4.73 17.20
N ARG A 229 14.40 3.74 17.94
CA ARG A 229 14.31 2.35 17.51
C ARG A 229 13.21 2.19 16.47
N GLN A 230 13.55 1.64 15.31
CA GLN A 230 12.56 1.38 14.26
C GLN A 230 11.69 0.19 14.63
N ILE A 231 10.42 0.16 14.23
CA ILE A 231 9.61 -1.08 14.20
C ILE A 231 9.66 -1.72 12.81
N GLN A 232 10.10 -0.95 11.81
CA GLN A 232 10.34 -1.42 10.48
C GLN A 232 11.73 -2.07 10.36
N SER A 233 11.82 -3.25 9.74
CA SER A 233 13.10 -3.91 9.46
C SER A 233 13.14 -4.53 8.05
N PRO A 234 14.25 -4.42 7.31
CA PRO A 234 14.41 -5.14 6.05
C PRO A 234 14.21 -6.64 6.23
N CYS A 235 13.76 -7.29 5.16
CA CYS A 235 13.49 -8.72 5.17
C CYS A 235 14.29 -9.40 4.05
N GLU A 236 14.65 -10.65 4.29
CA GLU A 236 14.98 -11.63 3.27
C GLU A 236 13.78 -12.58 3.13
N ILE A 237 13.35 -12.83 1.89
CA ILE A 237 12.28 -13.76 1.57
C ILE A 237 12.89 -14.93 0.82
N GLY A 238 12.64 -16.15 1.28
CA GLY A 238 13.15 -17.34 0.62
C GLY A 238 12.10 -18.41 0.49
N LEU A 239 12.11 -19.12 -0.62
CA LEU A 239 11.42 -20.40 -0.72
C LEU A 239 12.24 -21.55 -0.13
N SER A 240 11.55 -22.57 0.38
CA SER A 240 12.16 -23.85 0.74
C SER A 240 11.21 -25.01 0.50
N HIS A 241 11.78 -26.19 0.25
CA HIS A 241 11.06 -27.45 0.33
C HIS A 241 11.00 -28.04 1.74
N ASP A 242 11.84 -27.53 2.63
CA ASP A 242 11.88 -27.82 4.05
C ASP A 242 12.16 -26.50 4.79
N MET A 243 11.10 -25.83 5.24
CA MET A 243 11.21 -24.52 5.88
C MET A 243 12.03 -24.59 7.17
N GLN A 244 11.82 -25.62 7.99
CA GLN A 244 12.52 -25.79 9.26
C GLN A 244 14.03 -25.93 9.07
N VAL A 245 14.50 -26.72 8.10
CA VAL A 245 15.93 -26.84 7.78
C VAL A 245 16.46 -25.54 7.19
N ARG A 246 15.69 -24.88 6.31
CA ARG A 246 16.14 -23.64 5.68
C ARG A 246 16.35 -22.52 6.69
N VAL A 247 15.42 -22.31 7.60
CA VAL A 247 15.51 -21.28 8.65
C VAL A 247 16.75 -21.48 9.53
N LYS A 248 17.11 -22.72 9.87
CA LYS A 248 18.34 -23.00 10.63
C LYS A 248 19.59 -22.48 9.91
N ASN A 249 19.65 -22.57 8.58
CA ASN A 249 20.79 -22.06 7.80
C ASN A 249 20.93 -20.53 7.81
N HIS A 250 19.89 -19.80 8.22
CA HIS A 250 19.89 -18.34 8.33
C HIS A 250 20.25 -17.84 9.74
N GLN A 251 20.40 -18.75 10.70
CA GLN A 251 20.76 -18.44 12.09
C GLN A 251 22.28 -18.34 12.26
N PRO A 252 22.78 -17.40 13.09
CA PRO A 252 24.20 -17.29 13.44
C PRO A 252 24.86 -18.60 13.84
N ASP A 253 24.15 -19.44 14.61
CA ASP A 253 24.65 -20.72 15.13
C ASP A 253 24.96 -21.77 14.04
N SER A 254 24.42 -21.60 12.83
CA SER A 254 24.76 -22.44 11.68
C SER A 254 26.10 -22.11 11.03
N GLY A 255 26.75 -21.05 11.50
CA GLY A 255 27.91 -20.45 10.88
C GLY A 255 27.62 -19.79 9.52
N LEU A 256 26.34 -19.66 9.15
CA LEU A 256 25.87 -18.96 7.95
C LEU A 256 26.52 -19.48 6.65
N ARG A 257 26.85 -20.78 6.58
CA ARG A 257 27.52 -21.37 5.40
C ARG A 257 26.58 -21.50 4.20
N ASN A 258 25.31 -21.79 4.47
CA ASN A 258 24.28 -22.08 3.47
C ASN A 258 23.21 -20.98 3.38
N THR A 259 23.52 -19.76 3.84
CA THR A 259 22.60 -18.61 3.81
C THR A 259 22.68 -17.84 2.49
N VAL A 260 21.72 -16.94 2.26
CA VAL A 260 21.83 -15.90 1.24
C VAL A 260 22.98 -14.95 1.58
N LYS A 261 23.81 -14.70 0.57
CA LYS A 261 25.03 -13.88 0.65
C LYS A 261 24.85 -12.52 1.35
N ILE A 262 23.86 -11.72 0.93
CA ILE A 262 23.59 -10.40 1.54
C ILE A 262 23.17 -10.53 3.00
N TRP A 263 22.32 -11.51 3.31
CA TRP A 263 21.91 -11.80 4.68
C TRP A 263 23.12 -12.09 5.56
N GLY A 264 24.01 -13.00 5.13
CA GLY A 264 25.23 -13.33 5.85
C GLY A 264 26.19 -12.15 6.04
N LEU A 265 26.32 -11.28 5.03
CA LEU A 265 27.10 -10.04 5.14
C LEU A 265 26.55 -9.15 6.25
N VAL A 266 25.25 -8.86 6.23
CA VAL A 266 24.62 -7.93 7.18
C VAL A 266 24.73 -8.44 8.61
N LEU A 267 24.47 -9.74 8.85
CA LEU A 267 24.62 -10.33 10.18
C LEU A 267 26.07 -10.26 10.68
N SER A 268 27.04 -10.49 9.79
CA SER A 268 28.47 -10.40 10.11
C SER A 268 28.90 -8.97 10.42
N CYS A 269 28.40 -7.99 9.65
CA CYS A 269 28.62 -6.57 9.93
C CYS A 269 28.05 -6.14 11.28
N LEU A 270 26.85 -6.62 11.65
CA LEU A 270 26.25 -6.34 12.96
C LEU A 270 27.11 -6.87 14.11
N SER A 271 27.60 -8.11 13.98
CA SER A 271 28.51 -8.73 14.95
C SER A 271 29.81 -7.95 15.12
N VAL A 272 30.49 -7.63 14.02
CA VAL A 272 31.75 -6.87 14.05
C VAL A 272 31.55 -5.43 14.53
N ALA A 273 30.36 -4.86 14.33
CA ALA A 273 29.99 -3.56 14.90
C ALA A 273 29.60 -3.63 16.40
N ASN A 274 29.62 -4.83 17.01
CA ASN A 274 29.15 -5.08 18.37
C ASN A 274 27.70 -4.62 18.61
N ILE A 275 26.84 -4.72 17.60
CA ILE A 275 25.42 -4.42 17.71
C ILE A 275 24.71 -5.71 18.09
N ASN A 276 23.99 -5.69 19.21
CA ASN A 276 23.22 -6.85 19.66
C ASN A 276 21.93 -6.98 18.85
N PHE A 277 21.73 -8.15 18.24
CA PHE A 277 20.58 -8.44 17.40
C PHE A 277 20.06 -9.86 17.59
N THR A 278 18.81 -10.07 17.19
CA THR A 278 18.18 -11.39 17.07
C THR A 278 17.66 -11.57 15.66
N VAL A 279 17.80 -12.79 15.13
CA VAL A 279 17.16 -13.19 13.87
C VAL A 279 15.76 -13.70 14.18
N VAL A 280 14.77 -13.13 13.51
CA VAL A 280 13.38 -13.62 13.54
C VAL A 280 13.09 -14.26 12.19
N SER A 281 12.64 -15.51 12.24
CA SER A 281 12.27 -16.30 11.07
C SER A 281 10.79 -16.67 11.15
N ILE A 282 10.05 -16.37 10.09
CA ILE A 282 8.59 -16.45 10.05
C ILE A 282 8.19 -17.33 8.85
N PRO A 283 7.39 -18.39 9.06
CA PRO A 283 6.84 -19.18 7.96
C PRO A 283 5.63 -18.43 7.40
N VAL A 284 5.81 -17.64 6.33
CA VAL A 284 4.76 -16.74 5.83
C VAL A 284 3.62 -17.52 5.18
N LEU A 285 3.94 -18.60 4.46
CA LEU A 285 2.98 -19.33 3.66
C LEU A 285 3.44 -20.77 3.43
N LYS A 286 2.56 -21.74 3.67
CA LYS A 286 2.71 -23.10 3.14
C LYS A 286 2.17 -23.15 1.71
N VAL A 287 2.87 -23.85 0.84
CA VAL A 287 2.46 -23.99 -0.56
C VAL A 287 1.85 -25.38 -0.77
N TRP A 288 0.63 -25.41 -1.30
CA TRP A 288 -0.15 -26.64 -1.53
C TRP A 288 0.03 -27.24 -2.94
N ASP A 289 0.57 -26.46 -3.86
CA ASP A 289 0.89 -26.86 -5.24
C ASP A 289 2.28 -26.33 -5.60
N ARG A 290 3.18 -27.23 -6.00
CA ARG A 290 4.58 -26.86 -6.28
C ARG A 290 4.72 -25.84 -7.40
N SER A 291 3.80 -25.78 -8.34
CA SER A 291 3.80 -24.78 -9.40
C SER A 291 3.64 -23.35 -8.86
N LEU A 292 3.09 -23.21 -7.64
CA LEU A 292 2.89 -21.94 -6.96
C LEU A 292 4.14 -21.43 -6.25
N ILE A 293 5.11 -22.29 -5.90
CA ILE A 293 6.21 -21.90 -5.00
C ILE A 293 7.01 -20.70 -5.52
N GLY A 294 7.35 -20.70 -6.81
CA GLY A 294 8.07 -19.59 -7.43
C GLY A 294 7.21 -18.33 -7.51
N LYS A 295 5.91 -18.47 -7.81
CA LYS A 295 4.98 -17.34 -7.86
C LYS A 295 4.75 -16.72 -6.47
N ALA A 296 4.67 -17.55 -5.44
CA ALA A 296 4.55 -17.14 -4.05
C ALA A 296 5.80 -16.37 -3.59
N GLU A 297 7.00 -16.88 -3.88
CA GLU A 297 8.25 -16.17 -3.56
C GLU A 297 8.29 -14.79 -4.24
N ILE A 298 7.90 -14.70 -5.52
CA ILE A 298 7.82 -13.44 -6.27
C ILE A 298 6.82 -12.48 -5.60
N LEU A 299 5.60 -12.93 -5.33
CA LEU A 299 4.55 -12.09 -4.75
C LEU A 299 4.94 -11.56 -3.38
N ILE A 300 5.40 -12.43 -2.47
CA ILE A 300 5.79 -12.02 -1.11
C ILE A 300 7.02 -11.09 -1.16
N THR A 301 8.00 -11.36 -2.03
CA THR A 301 9.15 -10.47 -2.26
C THR A 301 8.71 -9.09 -2.75
N PHE A 302 7.76 -9.05 -3.68
CA PHE A 302 7.22 -7.81 -4.26
C PHE A 302 6.44 -6.98 -3.24
N LEU A 303 5.61 -7.64 -2.42
CA LEU A 303 4.86 -7.00 -1.32
C LEU A 303 5.80 -6.44 -0.26
N ALA A 304 6.77 -7.23 0.19
CA ALA A 304 7.72 -6.82 1.24
C ALA A 304 8.79 -5.83 0.76
N GLY A 305 8.86 -5.57 -0.56
CA GLY A 305 9.98 -4.85 -1.19
C GLY A 305 11.33 -5.41 -0.71
N SER A 306 11.46 -6.74 -0.64
CA SER A 306 12.60 -7.40 0.00
C SER A 306 13.83 -7.49 -0.90
N SER A 307 13.72 -7.03 -2.14
CA SER A 307 14.86 -6.92 -3.06
C SER A 307 15.85 -5.85 -2.59
N PHE A 308 17.14 -6.09 -2.82
CA PHE A 308 18.21 -5.23 -2.31
C PHE A 308 18.15 -3.78 -2.80
N ASP A 309 17.62 -3.56 -4.00
CA ASP A 309 17.40 -2.27 -4.64
C ASP A 309 16.12 -1.56 -4.18
N GLU A 310 15.33 -2.21 -3.32
CA GLU A 310 14.22 -1.62 -2.56
C GLU A 310 14.51 -1.58 -1.05
N GLY A 311 15.77 -1.83 -0.66
CA GLY A 311 16.21 -1.79 0.74
C GLY A 311 15.92 -3.05 1.55
N GLY A 312 15.65 -4.18 0.88
CA GLY A 312 15.61 -5.52 1.49
C GLY A 312 16.92 -6.30 1.35
N PHE A 313 16.88 -7.62 1.57
CA PHE A 313 18.07 -8.48 1.59
C PHE A 313 18.13 -9.54 0.46
N ASN A 314 17.15 -9.59 -0.43
CA ASN A 314 17.16 -10.45 -1.61
C ASN A 314 18.04 -9.86 -2.72
N ALA A 315 19.22 -10.45 -2.92
CA ALA A 315 20.11 -10.14 -4.05
C ALA A 315 19.72 -10.90 -5.33
N SER A 316 19.31 -12.14 -5.12
CA SER A 316 18.95 -13.07 -6.18
C SER A 316 17.50 -12.86 -6.57
N GLN A 317 17.24 -13.13 -7.84
CA GLN A 317 15.90 -13.03 -8.38
C GLN A 317 14.97 -14.07 -7.73
N PRO A 318 13.78 -13.67 -7.24
CA PRO A 318 12.78 -14.61 -6.76
C PRO A 318 12.19 -15.44 -7.91
N GLY A 319 11.78 -16.68 -7.62
CA GLY A 319 11.15 -17.62 -8.55
C GLY A 319 12.11 -18.43 -9.41
N ALA A 320 13.41 -18.42 -9.11
CA ALA A 320 14.43 -19.06 -9.95
C ALA A 320 14.53 -20.59 -9.80
N ASN A 321 14.01 -21.18 -8.72
CA ASN A 321 14.17 -22.61 -8.44
C ASN A 321 13.03 -23.42 -9.09
N ARG A 322 13.37 -24.27 -10.08
CA ARG A 322 12.41 -25.05 -10.89
C ARG A 322 12.63 -26.57 -10.83
N ASN A 323 13.34 -27.11 -9.85
CA ASN A 323 13.66 -28.54 -9.85
C ASN A 323 12.45 -29.41 -9.43
N LEU A 324 11.98 -30.22 -10.39
CA LEU A 324 10.68 -30.92 -10.44
C LEU A 324 10.79 -32.45 -10.18
N GLU A 325 11.28 -32.88 -9.01
CA GLU A 325 11.37 -34.33 -8.69
C GLU A 325 10.37 -34.82 -7.64
N PHE A 326 9.35 -34.04 -7.31
CA PHE A 326 8.48 -34.31 -6.17
C PHE A 326 6.98 -34.23 -6.54
N PRO A 327 6.08 -34.76 -5.69
CA PRO A 327 4.65 -34.74 -5.95
C PRO A 327 4.13 -33.33 -6.24
N GLU A 328 3.34 -33.19 -7.31
CA GLU A 328 2.84 -31.92 -7.82
C GLU A 328 1.85 -31.25 -6.85
N ARG A 329 1.03 -32.06 -6.17
CA ARG A 329 0.10 -31.63 -5.12
C ARG A 329 0.48 -32.15 -3.74
N LEU A 330 0.38 -31.26 -2.76
CA LEU A 330 0.73 -31.50 -1.37
C LEU A 330 -0.56 -31.50 -0.54
N ARG A 331 -1.19 -32.67 -0.42
CA ARG A 331 -2.59 -32.80 0.06
C ARG A 331 -2.79 -32.35 1.51
N ASN A 332 -1.80 -32.54 2.38
CA ASN A 332 -1.90 -32.12 3.77
C ASN A 332 -1.84 -30.59 3.86
N GLU A 333 -0.93 -29.98 3.10
CA GLU A 333 -0.80 -28.54 2.98
C GLU A 333 -2.04 -27.89 2.34
N GLU A 334 -2.70 -28.57 1.40
CA GLU A 334 -3.98 -28.12 0.83
C GLU A 334 -5.09 -28.05 1.89
N ILE A 335 -5.17 -29.04 2.77
CA ILE A 335 -6.14 -29.05 3.88
C ILE A 335 -5.83 -27.91 4.86
N ASP A 336 -4.57 -27.78 5.30
CA ASP A 336 -4.13 -26.71 6.21
C ASP A 336 -4.49 -25.31 5.66
N VAL A 337 -4.35 -25.12 4.34
CA VAL A 337 -4.53 -23.80 3.71
C VAL A 337 -5.99 -23.46 3.43
N PHE A 338 -6.84 -24.42 3.06
CA PHE A 338 -8.20 -24.13 2.60
C PHE A 338 -9.29 -24.53 3.59
N HIS A 339 -9.10 -25.60 4.35
CA HIS A 339 -10.15 -26.10 5.24
C HIS A 339 -10.18 -25.33 6.57
N ASP A 340 -9.00 -25.00 7.09
CA ASP A 340 -8.86 -24.40 8.43
C ASP A 340 -8.60 -22.88 8.36
N ASN A 341 -8.85 -22.25 7.21
CA ASN A 341 -8.54 -20.84 6.95
C ASN A 341 -9.82 -20.02 6.64
N GLU A 342 -10.40 -19.43 7.68
CA GLU A 342 -11.59 -18.56 7.56
C GLU A 342 -11.33 -17.34 6.65
N THR A 343 -10.10 -16.82 6.64
CA THR A 343 -9.72 -15.67 5.80
C THR A 343 -9.91 -15.99 4.32
N PHE A 344 -9.57 -17.20 3.87
CA PHE A 344 -9.76 -17.58 2.48
C PHE A 344 -11.24 -17.55 2.06
N LEU A 345 -12.14 -18.06 2.91
CA LEU A 345 -13.57 -18.08 2.64
C LEU A 345 -14.19 -16.69 2.62
N ASP A 346 -13.78 -15.81 3.53
CA ASP A 346 -14.27 -14.43 3.58
C ASP A 346 -13.79 -13.62 2.37
N ASN A 347 -12.50 -13.72 2.03
CA ASN A 347 -11.95 -13.10 0.83
C ASN A 347 -12.66 -13.60 -0.44
N LEU A 348 -12.96 -14.91 -0.52
CA LEU A 348 -13.66 -15.49 -1.66
C LEU A 348 -15.07 -14.91 -1.80
N ARG A 349 -15.81 -14.79 -0.68
CA ARG A 349 -17.15 -14.20 -0.66
C ARG A 349 -17.15 -12.74 -1.10
N GLU A 350 -16.22 -11.94 -0.59
CA GLU A 350 -16.05 -10.54 -1.00
C GLU A 350 -15.76 -10.45 -2.51
N GLY A 351 -14.88 -11.31 -3.02
CA GLY A 351 -14.57 -11.41 -4.45
C GLY A 351 -15.79 -11.76 -5.30
N GLU A 352 -16.59 -12.74 -4.89
CA GLU A 352 -17.81 -13.16 -5.58
C GLU A 352 -18.88 -12.06 -5.60
N GLU A 353 -19.08 -11.37 -4.48
CA GLU A 353 -20.00 -10.24 -4.38
C GLU A 353 -19.58 -9.10 -5.32
N HIS A 354 -18.30 -8.75 -5.32
CA HIS A 354 -17.76 -7.71 -6.17
C HIS A 354 -17.85 -8.06 -7.67
N LEU A 355 -17.51 -9.31 -8.04
CA LEU A 355 -17.67 -9.78 -9.43
C LEU A 355 -19.14 -9.76 -9.86
N SER A 356 -20.06 -10.13 -8.97
CA SER A 356 -21.50 -10.07 -9.24
C SER A 356 -21.98 -8.63 -9.46
N GLN A 357 -21.51 -7.68 -8.65
CA GLN A 357 -21.79 -6.25 -8.83
C GLN A 357 -21.24 -5.73 -10.17
N ASN A 358 -20.01 -6.08 -10.52
CA ASN A 358 -19.39 -5.69 -11.78
C ASN A 358 -20.11 -6.30 -12.99
N GLN A 359 -20.53 -7.56 -12.91
CA GLN A 359 -21.34 -8.19 -13.94
C GLN A 359 -22.68 -7.46 -14.12
N ASN A 360 -23.31 -7.03 -13.02
CA ASN A 360 -24.55 -6.24 -13.07
C ASN A 360 -24.33 -4.86 -13.72
N ILE A 361 -23.22 -4.18 -13.41
CA ILE A 361 -22.86 -2.91 -14.05
C ILE A 361 -22.61 -3.12 -15.54
N LEU A 362 -21.82 -4.12 -15.93
CA LEU A 362 -21.56 -4.44 -17.33
C LEU A 362 -22.84 -4.79 -18.08
N ASN A 363 -23.76 -5.52 -17.47
CA ASN A 363 -25.06 -5.82 -18.06
C ASN A 363 -25.93 -4.57 -18.23
N LYS A 364 -25.86 -3.61 -17.31
CA LYS A 364 -26.53 -2.30 -17.45
C LYS A 364 -25.89 -1.49 -18.58
N LEU A 365 -24.55 -1.46 -18.67
CA LEU A 365 -23.81 -0.78 -19.73
C LEU A 365 -24.06 -1.39 -21.12
N LYS A 366 -24.17 -2.73 -21.22
CA LYS A 366 -24.55 -3.39 -22.49
C LYS A 366 -25.95 -3.02 -22.96
N LYS A 367 -26.86 -2.75 -22.01
CA LYS A 367 -28.21 -2.27 -22.28
C LYS A 367 -28.27 -0.75 -22.45
N PHE A 368 -27.17 -0.05 -22.20
CA PHE A 368 -27.06 1.39 -22.35
C PHE A 368 -26.84 1.69 -23.83
N ASP A 369 -27.93 2.00 -24.52
CA ASP A 369 -27.90 2.46 -25.89
C ASP A 369 -27.52 3.95 -25.89
N ILE A 370 -26.28 4.22 -26.28
CA ILE A 370 -25.70 5.56 -26.31
C ILE A 370 -26.53 6.49 -27.20
N ASP A 371 -27.10 5.98 -28.29
CA ASP A 371 -27.86 6.80 -29.23
C ASP A 371 -29.21 7.18 -28.64
N VAL A 372 -29.90 6.24 -27.98
CA VAL A 372 -31.17 6.50 -27.30
C VAL A 372 -31.00 7.47 -26.13
N GLU A 373 -29.98 7.28 -25.29
CA GLU A 373 -29.74 8.17 -24.15
C GLU A 373 -29.20 9.55 -24.58
N SER A 374 -28.44 9.62 -25.68
CA SER A 374 -28.06 10.89 -26.29
C SER A 374 -29.29 11.65 -26.80
N HIS A 375 -30.24 10.97 -27.45
CA HIS A 375 -31.49 11.61 -27.88
C HIS A 375 -32.30 12.15 -26.69
N LYS A 376 -32.44 11.37 -25.61
CA LYS A 376 -33.10 11.86 -24.38
C LYS A 376 -32.40 13.08 -23.78
N LEU A 377 -31.06 13.13 -23.85
CA LEU A 377 -30.29 14.28 -23.39
C LEU A 377 -30.52 15.51 -24.29
N TYR A 378 -30.63 15.33 -25.60
CA TYR A 378 -30.99 16.40 -26.53
C TYR A 378 -32.41 16.91 -26.27
N ASP A 379 -33.39 16.01 -26.15
CA ASP A 379 -34.78 16.36 -25.81
C ASP A 379 -34.88 17.10 -24.48
N ALA A 380 -34.13 16.65 -23.46
CA ALA A 380 -34.06 17.33 -22.16
C ALA A 380 -33.44 18.73 -22.27
N LYS A 381 -32.43 18.93 -23.13
CA LYS A 381 -31.84 20.24 -23.39
C LYS A 381 -32.80 21.17 -24.11
N ASP A 382 -33.56 20.66 -25.07
CA ASP A 382 -34.56 21.44 -25.81
C ASP A 382 -35.73 21.83 -24.89
N ASN A 383 -36.24 20.90 -24.07
CA ASN A 383 -37.23 21.20 -23.04
C ASN A 383 -36.75 22.27 -22.04
N LEU A 384 -35.47 22.22 -21.63
CA LEU A 384 -34.88 23.23 -20.75
C LEU A 384 -34.79 24.61 -21.44
N ARG A 385 -34.55 24.64 -22.75
CA ARG A 385 -34.52 25.86 -23.55
C ARG A 385 -35.91 26.48 -23.64
N GLU A 386 -36.93 25.68 -23.95
CA GLU A 386 -38.34 26.11 -23.97
C GLU A 386 -38.80 26.66 -22.62
N LEU A 387 -38.44 26.00 -21.52
CA LEU A 387 -38.76 26.48 -20.16
C LEU A 387 -38.10 27.83 -19.86
N LYS A 388 -36.85 28.04 -20.29
CA LYS A 388 -36.16 29.32 -20.12
C LYS A 388 -36.81 30.43 -20.93
N ASP A 389 -37.23 30.13 -22.16
CA ASP A 389 -37.89 31.10 -23.02
C ASP A 389 -39.30 31.45 -22.50
N THR A 390 -40.06 30.45 -22.04
CA THR A 390 -41.35 30.64 -21.35
C THR A 390 -41.19 31.52 -20.10
N ARG A 391 -40.14 31.27 -19.29
CA ARG A 391 -39.86 32.06 -18.10
C ARG A 391 -39.51 33.51 -18.44
N ARG A 392 -38.75 33.75 -19.52
CA ARG A 392 -38.44 35.10 -20.01
C ARG A 392 -39.71 35.82 -20.45
N GLU A 393 -40.62 35.13 -21.13
CA GLU A 393 -41.90 35.71 -21.55
C GLU A 393 -42.79 36.05 -20.35
N GLN A 394 -42.88 35.16 -19.36
CA GLN A 394 -43.56 35.45 -18.10
C GLN A 394 -42.95 36.66 -17.37
N SER A 395 -41.62 36.78 -17.31
CA SER A 395 -40.96 37.96 -16.75
C SER A 395 -41.35 39.25 -17.47
N LYS A 396 -41.38 39.24 -18.81
CA LYS A 396 -41.83 40.41 -19.59
C LYS A 396 -43.30 40.76 -19.33
N LEU A 397 -44.17 39.75 -19.19
CA LEU A 397 -45.58 39.95 -18.85
C LEU A 397 -45.75 40.53 -17.46
N ILE A 398 -44.98 40.04 -16.47
CA ILE A 398 -44.96 40.58 -15.11
C ILE A 398 -44.47 42.02 -15.11
N GLU A 399 -43.39 42.33 -15.82
CA GLU A 399 -42.86 43.70 -15.96
C GLU A 399 -43.87 44.63 -16.63
N THR A 400 -44.51 44.19 -17.72
CA THR A 400 -45.57 44.95 -18.40
C THR A 400 -46.78 45.18 -17.49
N SER A 401 -47.17 44.17 -16.71
CA SER A 401 -48.27 44.28 -15.76
C SER A 401 -47.91 45.17 -14.57
N SER A 402 -46.68 45.10 -14.09
CA SER A 402 -46.16 45.96 -13.01
C SER A 402 -46.09 47.41 -13.48
N ASN A 403 -45.58 47.67 -14.68
CA ASN A 403 -45.59 49.00 -15.30
C ASN A 403 -47.02 49.51 -15.53
N ARG A 404 -47.98 48.64 -15.84
CA ARG A 404 -49.40 49.03 -15.91
C ARG A 404 -49.99 49.38 -14.55
N VAL A 405 -49.58 48.68 -13.49
CA VAL A 405 -49.98 48.96 -12.11
C VAL A 405 -49.32 50.24 -11.59
N GLU A 406 -48.05 50.51 -11.93
CA GLU A 406 -47.37 51.77 -11.61
C GLU A 406 -47.94 52.95 -12.41
N ASN A 407 -48.44 52.72 -13.63
CA ASN A 407 -49.18 53.71 -14.42
C ASN A 407 -50.70 53.72 -14.12
N PHE A 408 -51.16 52.99 -13.10
CA PHE A 408 -52.52 53.09 -12.57
C PHE A 408 -52.58 54.36 -11.72
N ASP A 409 -52.73 55.48 -12.44
CA ASP A 409 -52.76 56.87 -11.98
C ASP A 409 -53.37 57.04 -10.58
N ASP A 410 -52.63 57.66 -9.66
CA ASP A 410 -53.08 58.03 -8.29
C ASP A 410 -54.41 58.80 -8.33
N SER A 411 -54.69 59.47 -9.44
CA SER A 411 -55.98 60.08 -9.81
C SER A 411 -57.17 59.12 -9.68
N LYS A 412 -57.06 57.88 -10.20
CA LYS A 412 -58.15 56.90 -10.15
C LYS A 412 -58.32 56.28 -8.76
N ILE A 413 -57.23 56.15 -8.01
CA ILE A 413 -57.28 55.72 -6.61
C ILE A 413 -57.99 56.79 -5.77
N GLN A 414 -57.75 58.07 -6.07
CA GLN A 414 -58.43 59.18 -5.41
C GLN A 414 -59.92 59.25 -5.79
N ASP A 415 -60.28 59.01 -7.06
CA ASP A 415 -61.68 58.93 -7.51
C ASP A 415 -62.44 57.79 -6.80
N ILE A 416 -61.80 56.63 -6.58
CA ILE A 416 -62.40 55.51 -5.85
C ILE A 416 -62.59 55.86 -4.37
N LYS A 417 -61.61 56.52 -3.74
CA LYS A 417 -61.72 56.99 -2.35
C LYS A 417 -62.85 58.02 -2.19
N ASP A 418 -62.94 58.97 -3.12
CA ASP A 418 -63.98 60.00 -3.13
C ASP A 418 -65.37 59.40 -3.37
N ALA A 419 -65.50 58.40 -4.26
CA ALA A 419 -66.74 57.68 -4.47
C ALA A 419 -67.16 56.89 -3.22
N THR A 420 -66.21 56.24 -2.55
CA THR A 420 -66.46 55.47 -1.31
C THR A 420 -66.93 56.39 -0.19
N HIS A 421 -66.29 57.54 0.01
CA HIS A 421 -66.74 58.54 0.99
C HIS A 421 -68.10 59.18 0.67
N ARG A 422 -68.49 59.28 -0.61
CA ARG A 422 -69.84 59.73 -0.98
C ARG A 422 -70.90 58.68 -0.60
N ILE A 423 -70.59 57.40 -0.75
CA ILE A 423 -71.48 56.29 -0.38
C ILE A 423 -71.65 56.24 1.15
N GLU A 424 -70.56 56.32 1.91
CA GLU A 424 -70.61 56.37 3.39
C GLU A 424 -71.44 57.55 3.89
N ARG A 425 -71.28 58.73 3.31
CA ARG A 425 -72.09 59.91 3.66
C ARG A 425 -73.58 59.71 3.35
N ARG A 426 -73.92 58.99 2.28
CA ARG A 426 -75.32 58.65 1.96
C ARG A 426 -75.90 57.67 2.99
N PHE A 427 -75.14 56.68 3.43
CA PHE A 427 -75.57 55.76 4.48
C PHE A 427 -75.76 56.48 5.82
N GLN A 428 -74.80 57.31 6.24
CA GLN A 428 -74.94 58.13 7.45
C GLN A 428 -76.12 59.09 7.39
N PHE A 429 -76.44 59.63 6.20
CA PHE A 429 -77.63 60.47 6.01
C PHE A 429 -78.91 59.64 6.11
N ALA A 430 -78.96 58.45 5.49
CA ALA A 430 -80.10 57.55 5.58
C ALA A 430 -80.37 57.13 7.03
N ASP A 431 -79.34 56.78 7.79
CA ASP A 431 -79.46 56.41 9.22
C ASP A 431 -79.99 57.58 10.06
N LYS A 432 -79.50 58.81 9.81
CA LYS A 432 -80.01 60.02 10.50
C LYS A 432 -81.45 60.35 10.09
N LEU A 433 -81.82 60.11 8.84
CA LEU A 433 -83.17 60.33 8.34
C LEU A 433 -84.15 59.33 8.97
N ASP A 434 -83.74 58.07 9.11
CA ASP A 434 -84.53 57.02 9.76
C ASP A 434 -84.71 57.30 11.26
N ASP A 435 -83.65 57.71 11.97
CA ASP A 435 -83.72 58.16 13.37
C ASP A 435 -84.63 59.38 13.55
N TRP A 436 -84.59 60.34 12.62
CA TRP A 436 -85.50 61.50 12.63
C TRP A 436 -86.96 61.12 12.38
N LEU A 437 -87.23 60.24 11.40
CA LEU A 437 -88.58 59.74 11.12
C LEU A 437 -89.15 58.96 12.31
N ASN A 438 -88.34 58.15 12.97
CA ASN A 438 -88.74 57.41 14.17
C ASN A 438 -89.02 58.32 15.38
N LYS A 439 -88.35 59.49 15.47
CA LYS A 439 -88.58 60.49 16.53
C LYS A 439 -89.77 61.41 16.25
N THR A 440 -90.19 61.57 15.00
CA THR A 440 -91.24 62.52 14.60
C THR A 440 -92.57 61.87 14.24
N ASN A 441 -92.67 60.54 14.21
CA ASN A 441 -93.92 59.84 13.92
C ASN A 441 -94.73 59.64 15.22
N PRO A 442 -95.87 60.34 15.40
CA PRO A 442 -96.69 60.18 16.59
C PRO A 442 -97.58 58.95 16.41
N ARG A 443 -97.12 57.79 16.85
CA ARG A 443 -98.00 56.63 17.02
C ARG A 443 -98.41 56.49 18.48
N GLU A 444 -99.61 56.99 18.71
CA GLU A 444 -100.72 56.31 19.38
C GLU A 444 -100.38 55.42 20.58
N LYS A 445 -100.81 55.91 21.75
CA LYS A 445 -101.07 55.10 22.94
C LYS A 445 -101.90 53.86 22.59
N PRO A 446 -101.44 52.65 22.96
CA PRO A 446 -102.36 51.54 23.18
C PRO A 446 -103.08 51.77 24.52
N GLY A 447 -104.40 51.69 24.52
CA GLY A 447 -105.24 51.89 25.68
C GLY A 447 -105.05 50.85 26.78
N THR A 448 -105.09 51.32 28.02
CA THR A 448 -106.25 51.15 28.91
C THR A 448 -106.51 52.47 29.62
#